data_AF-A0A917P9Y3-F1
#
_entry.id   AF-A0A917P9Y3-F1
#
_cell.length_a   1.000
_cell.length_b   1.000
_cell.length_c   1.000
_cell.angle_alpha   90.00
_cell.angle_beta   90.00
_cell.angle_gamma   90.00
#
_symmetry.space_group_name_H-M   'P 1'
#
loop_
_entity.id
_entity.type
_entity.pdbx_description
1 polymer ?
#
loop_
_entity_poly.entity_id
_entity_poly.type
_entity_poly.pdbx_seq_one_letter_code
_entity_poly.pdbx_strand_id
1 'polypeptide(L)'
;MEAIQEEPMQIHEPTVNDAHLGRQLTALTVGMDHLERRLSRGHGVLDSEGLVPIYLGDDLVPPLNLDDWDAVHSELDDLERQTARYPAGVRRTFLQDMLRSLRTATRLFEGEELSFREKLEGLVGVPAQPVSADALHDMHAQLAVLLERAGLRHGPLADQVVRWEQERALDAGQLEPTFLALMTEAQRRTDARIYPTGDYTMRLNALRGVPFTARCNFTAGQMDLNIDLNFTRAALKHLVCHEVFPGHSTQLLYTRDKAASGECSADVLLCTTNAVTGCVQEGIGDQGVDLLDWTEDEDDAVHVLLRRIRSASATSAAWYQMGEGWSEDRVHTYLERTSFGQKPWIEGRIRFASYSFRGPFIASYWFGNEAVREVRERVTAEQWPEFISFLYGQMHSPRSIGQFGS
;
A
#
# COMPACT_ATOMS: atom_id res chain seq x y z
N MET A 1 38.57 17.15 20.70
CA MET A 1 37.22 17.36 20.13
C MET A 1 37.41 17.45 18.63
N GLU A 2 37.51 16.30 17.97
CA GLU A 2 37.43 16.24 16.51
C GLU A 2 35.95 16.25 16.14
N ALA A 3 35.57 17.23 15.32
CA ALA A 3 34.24 17.34 14.76
C ALA A 3 34.04 16.18 13.80
N ILE A 4 33.02 15.36 14.06
CA ILE A 4 32.50 14.40 13.09
C ILE A 4 31.84 15.26 12.01
N GLN A 5 32.47 15.36 10.85
CA GLN A 5 31.81 15.85 9.65
C GLN A 5 30.83 14.77 9.22
N GLU A 6 29.53 15.03 9.40
CA GLU A 6 28.49 14.28 8.72
C GLU A 6 28.65 14.54 7.21
N GLU A 7 29.02 13.50 6.46
CA GLU A 7 28.93 13.55 4.99
C GLU A 7 27.45 13.68 4.61
N PRO A 8 27.09 14.59 3.69
CA PRO A 8 25.72 14.67 3.19
C PRO A 8 25.32 13.34 2.55
N MET A 9 24.16 12.83 2.94
CA MET A 9 23.57 11.61 2.38
C MET A 9 23.50 11.73 0.86
N GLN A 10 24.09 10.77 0.15
CA GLN A 10 24.03 10.73 -1.31
C GLN A 10 22.62 10.29 -1.72
N ILE A 11 21.83 11.24 -2.23
CA ILE A 11 20.69 10.94 -3.10
C ILE A 11 21.24 10.01 -4.20
N HIS A 12 20.68 8.80 -4.33
CA HIS A 12 21.10 7.86 -5.36
C HIS A 12 20.63 8.39 -6.71
N GLU A 13 21.41 9.26 -7.35
CA GLU A 13 21.23 9.55 -8.76
C GLU A 13 21.37 8.23 -9.53
N PRO A 14 20.44 7.90 -10.45
CA PRO A 14 20.49 6.63 -11.17
C PRO A 14 21.82 6.51 -11.91
N THR A 15 22.66 5.58 -11.47
CA THR A 15 23.88 5.24 -12.23
C THR A 15 23.47 4.60 -13.56
N VAL A 16 24.34 4.63 -14.57
CA VAL A 16 24.08 3.92 -15.84
C VAL A 16 23.73 2.44 -15.61
N ASN A 17 24.31 1.82 -14.58
CA ASN A 17 24.01 0.46 -14.18
C ASN A 17 22.61 0.33 -13.52
N ASP A 18 22.23 1.31 -12.69
CA ASP A 18 20.91 1.33 -12.04
C ASP A 18 19.76 1.55 -13.04
N ALA A 19 19.94 2.48 -13.97
CA ALA A 19 18.96 2.73 -15.04
C ALA A 19 18.76 1.48 -15.91
N HIS A 20 19.84 0.75 -16.21
CA HIS A 20 19.77 -0.51 -16.95
C HIS A 20 19.01 -1.60 -16.17
N LEU A 21 19.38 -1.83 -14.91
CA LEU A 21 18.74 -2.82 -14.04
C LEU A 21 17.26 -2.51 -13.82
N GLY A 22 16.93 -1.25 -13.54
CA GLY A 22 15.55 -0.82 -13.38
C GLY A 22 14.71 -1.06 -14.63
N ARG A 23 15.27 -0.79 -15.81
CA ARG A 23 14.60 -1.08 -17.09
C ARG A 23 14.39 -2.58 -17.32
N GLN A 24 15.39 -3.40 -17.04
CA GLN A 24 15.28 -4.86 -17.17
C GLN A 24 14.23 -5.43 -16.21
N LEU A 25 14.28 -5.04 -14.93
CA LEU A 25 13.30 -5.44 -13.92
C LEU A 25 11.88 -5.04 -14.32
N THR A 26 11.71 -3.82 -14.82
CA THR A 26 10.40 -3.32 -15.28
C THR A 26 9.88 -4.14 -16.46
N ALA A 27 10.69 -4.29 -17.50
CA ALA A 27 10.31 -5.03 -18.71
C ALA A 27 9.95 -6.49 -18.38
N LEU A 28 10.74 -7.15 -17.52
CA LEU A 28 10.48 -8.50 -17.06
C LEU A 28 9.16 -8.58 -16.28
N THR A 29 8.95 -7.70 -15.31
CA THR A 29 7.76 -7.73 -14.43
C THR A 29 6.47 -7.56 -15.23
N VAL A 30 6.43 -6.59 -16.16
CA VAL A 30 5.26 -6.39 -17.04
C VAL A 30 5.14 -7.54 -18.06
N GLY A 31 6.26 -8.07 -18.56
CA GLY A 31 6.29 -9.26 -19.41
C GLY A 31 5.69 -10.49 -18.71
N MET A 32 5.98 -10.69 -17.42
CA MET A 32 5.41 -11.77 -16.61
C MET A 32 3.90 -11.61 -16.46
N ASP A 33 3.39 -10.40 -16.22
CA ASP A 33 1.95 -10.13 -16.17
C ASP A 33 1.26 -10.48 -17.50
N HIS A 34 1.86 -10.06 -18.63
CA HIS A 34 1.37 -10.37 -19.97
C HIS A 34 1.40 -11.87 -20.29
N LEU A 35 2.48 -12.57 -19.92
CA LEU A 35 2.61 -14.02 -20.11
C LEU A 35 1.50 -14.75 -19.36
N GLU A 36 1.30 -14.42 -18.08
CA GLU A 36 0.28 -15.08 -17.27
C GLU A 36 -1.12 -14.86 -17.86
N ARG A 37 -1.50 -13.61 -18.13
CA ARG A 37 -2.82 -13.30 -18.73
C ARG A 37 -3.06 -14.06 -20.04
N ARG A 38 -2.00 -14.24 -20.85
CA ARG A 38 -2.05 -15.00 -22.11
C ARG A 38 -2.21 -16.50 -21.87
N LEU A 39 -1.44 -17.10 -20.98
CA LEU A 39 -1.48 -18.54 -20.71
C LEU A 39 -2.76 -18.97 -19.99
N SER A 40 -3.21 -18.17 -19.02
CA SER A 40 -4.36 -18.49 -18.18
C SER A 40 -5.72 -18.09 -18.76
N ARG A 41 -5.76 -17.43 -19.94
CA ARG A 41 -7.01 -16.98 -20.62
C ARG A 41 -7.98 -16.24 -19.68
N GLY A 42 -7.47 -15.48 -18.71
CA GLY A 42 -8.26 -14.76 -17.71
C GLY A 42 -8.93 -15.62 -16.63
N HIS A 43 -8.54 -16.90 -16.48
CA HIS A 43 -9.02 -17.83 -15.44
C HIS A 43 -7.86 -18.28 -14.51
N GLY A 44 -6.74 -17.57 -14.54
CA GLY A 44 -5.52 -17.91 -13.80
C GLY A 44 -5.60 -17.53 -12.33
N VAL A 45 -4.46 -17.64 -11.63
CA VAL A 45 -4.35 -17.20 -10.22
C VAL A 45 -4.50 -15.67 -10.12
N LEU A 46 -4.25 -14.96 -11.22
CA LEU A 46 -4.55 -13.54 -11.39
C LEU A 46 -6.06 -13.33 -11.57
N ASP A 47 -6.67 -12.61 -10.62
CA ASP A 47 -7.98 -11.99 -10.80
C ASP A 47 -7.90 -10.88 -11.90
N SER A 48 -8.99 -10.18 -12.20
CA SER A 48 -9.03 -9.13 -13.25
C SER A 48 -7.90 -8.09 -13.17
N GLU A 49 -7.34 -7.86 -11.97
CA GLU A 49 -6.31 -6.85 -11.72
C GLU A 49 -4.87 -7.28 -12.10
N GLY A 50 -4.48 -8.56 -12.03
CA GLY A 50 -3.12 -9.01 -12.41
C GLY A 50 -1.98 -8.72 -11.41
N LEU A 51 -0.73 -9.00 -11.83
CA LEU A 51 0.51 -8.71 -11.09
C LEU A 51 0.85 -7.21 -11.14
N VAL A 52 0.65 -6.58 -12.30
CA VAL A 52 0.84 -5.13 -12.51
C VAL A 52 -0.52 -4.52 -12.90
N PRO A 53 -1.38 -4.13 -11.94
CA PRO A 53 -2.72 -3.59 -12.21
C PRO A 53 -2.75 -2.30 -13.01
N ILE A 54 -1.77 -1.43 -12.83
CA ILE A 54 -1.67 -0.15 -13.54
C ILE A 54 -0.24 -0.01 -14.04
N TYR A 55 -0.09 0.15 -15.35
CA TYR A 55 1.19 0.43 -15.97
C TYR A 55 1.07 1.64 -16.91
N LEU A 56 1.79 2.72 -16.58
CA LEU A 56 1.79 3.97 -17.36
C LEU A 56 3.08 4.14 -18.17
N GLY A 57 3.84 3.06 -18.34
CA GLY A 57 5.19 3.07 -18.89
C GLY A 57 5.37 2.47 -20.27
N ASP A 58 4.29 2.11 -20.98
CA ASP A 58 4.37 1.39 -22.27
C ASP A 58 5.25 2.09 -23.31
N ASP A 59 5.26 3.42 -23.33
CA ASP A 59 6.08 4.23 -24.23
C ASP A 59 7.55 4.39 -23.77
N LEU A 60 7.84 4.09 -22.50
CA LEU A 60 9.17 4.22 -21.90
C LEU A 60 9.92 2.88 -21.84
N VAL A 61 9.24 1.84 -21.36
CA VAL A 61 9.79 0.49 -21.21
C VAL A 61 8.78 -0.52 -21.75
N PRO A 62 8.97 -0.99 -23.00
CA PRO A 62 8.09 -2.01 -23.53
C PRO A 62 8.23 -3.31 -22.70
N PRO A 63 7.14 -4.06 -22.50
CA PRO A 63 7.18 -5.35 -21.82
C PRO A 63 8.14 -6.30 -22.52
N LEU A 64 8.84 -7.14 -21.75
CA LEU A 64 9.66 -8.20 -22.30
C LEU A 64 8.75 -9.26 -22.93
N ASN A 65 9.02 -9.62 -24.18
CA ASN A 65 8.28 -10.69 -24.85
C ASN A 65 8.77 -12.05 -24.33
N LEU A 66 8.00 -12.65 -23.43
CA LEU A 66 8.29 -13.93 -22.81
C LEU A 66 7.39 -15.00 -23.44
N ASP A 67 8.00 -16.08 -23.92
CA ASP A 67 7.28 -17.17 -24.58
C ASP A 67 6.67 -18.15 -23.57
N ASP A 68 7.43 -18.49 -22.52
CA ASP A 68 7.13 -19.46 -21.46
C ASP A 68 7.79 -19.08 -20.11
N TRP A 69 7.57 -19.90 -19.08
CA TRP A 69 8.13 -19.68 -17.74
C TRP A 69 9.63 -20.00 -17.64
N ASP A 70 10.19 -20.83 -18.53
CA ASP A 70 11.65 -21.09 -18.58
C ASP A 70 12.42 -19.81 -18.99
N ALA A 71 11.84 -19.03 -19.91
CA ALA A 71 12.35 -17.70 -20.24
C ALA A 71 12.31 -16.76 -19.03
N VAL A 72 11.23 -16.78 -18.24
CA VAL A 72 11.12 -15.99 -17.00
C VAL A 72 12.21 -16.37 -16.00
N HIS A 73 12.42 -17.66 -15.75
CA HIS A 73 13.46 -18.12 -14.82
C HIS A 73 14.86 -17.69 -15.28
N SER A 74 15.13 -17.76 -16.58
CA SER A 74 16.42 -17.33 -17.15
C SER A 74 16.71 -15.84 -16.94
N GLU A 75 15.71 -14.99 -17.11
CA GLU A 75 15.80 -13.54 -16.89
C GLU A 75 15.94 -13.20 -15.39
N LEU A 76 15.20 -13.89 -14.52
CA LEU A 76 15.34 -13.75 -13.06
C LEU A 76 16.74 -14.16 -12.59
N ASP A 77 17.27 -15.28 -13.08
CA ASP A 77 18.63 -15.74 -12.79
C ASP A 77 19.68 -14.72 -13.20
N ASP A 78 19.49 -14.03 -14.33
CA ASP A 78 20.41 -12.99 -14.78
C ASP A 78 20.35 -11.74 -13.90
N LEU A 79 19.14 -11.23 -13.63
CA LEU A 79 18.95 -10.10 -12.72
C LEU A 79 19.51 -10.37 -11.33
N GLU A 80 19.42 -11.60 -10.82
CA GLU A 80 20.03 -11.97 -9.55
C GLU A 80 21.55 -11.93 -9.57
N ARG A 81 22.18 -12.44 -10.65
CA ARG A 81 23.64 -12.35 -10.81
C ARG A 81 24.11 -10.92 -10.88
N GLN A 82 23.38 -10.05 -11.57
CA GLN A 82 23.69 -8.63 -11.64
C GLN A 82 23.49 -7.95 -10.28
N THR A 83 22.37 -8.23 -9.60
CA THR A 83 22.05 -7.71 -8.26
C THR A 83 23.09 -8.12 -7.22
N ALA A 84 23.63 -9.34 -7.30
CA ALA A 84 24.68 -9.81 -6.40
C ALA A 84 25.99 -9.01 -6.49
N ARG A 85 26.26 -8.41 -7.66
CA ARG A 85 27.41 -7.54 -7.95
C ARG A 85 27.10 -6.06 -7.68
N TYR A 86 25.84 -5.70 -7.46
CA TYR A 86 25.45 -4.34 -7.12
C TYR A 86 25.98 -3.95 -5.73
N PRO A 87 26.41 -2.69 -5.52
CA PRO A 87 26.83 -2.20 -4.21
C PRO A 87 25.81 -2.49 -3.11
N ALA A 88 26.28 -2.80 -1.90
CA ALA A 88 25.39 -2.94 -0.75
C ALA A 88 24.73 -1.58 -0.43
N GLY A 89 23.45 -1.62 -0.04
CA GLY A 89 22.67 -0.44 0.29
C GLY A 89 21.18 -0.65 0.01
N VAL A 90 20.41 0.43 0.11
CA VAL A 90 18.95 0.44 -0.08
C VAL A 90 18.54 -0.22 -1.39
N ARG A 91 19.20 0.18 -2.49
CA ARG A 91 18.87 -0.31 -3.82
C ARG A 91 19.06 -1.81 -3.98
N ARG A 92 20.17 -2.37 -3.51
CA ARG A 92 20.40 -3.82 -3.54
C ARG A 92 19.41 -4.57 -2.65
N THR A 93 19.10 -4.02 -1.47
CA THR A 93 18.08 -4.58 -0.56
C THR A 93 16.74 -4.71 -1.28
N PHE A 94 16.29 -3.62 -1.92
CA PHE A 94 15.08 -3.60 -2.72
C PHE A 94 15.11 -4.66 -3.84
N LEU A 95 16.14 -4.65 -4.69
CA LEU A 95 16.25 -5.58 -5.81
C LEU A 95 16.18 -7.04 -5.36
N GLN A 96 16.86 -7.40 -4.26
CA GLN A 96 16.81 -8.75 -3.70
C GLN A 96 15.41 -9.15 -3.25
N ASP A 97 14.69 -8.26 -2.58
CA ASP A 97 13.35 -8.53 -2.08
C ASP A 97 12.33 -8.58 -3.23
N MET A 98 12.48 -7.72 -4.23
CA MET A 98 11.63 -7.75 -5.44
C MET A 98 11.87 -9.02 -6.27
N LEU A 99 13.12 -9.46 -6.45
CA LEU A 99 13.41 -10.70 -7.17
C LEU A 99 12.87 -11.94 -6.43
N ARG A 100 12.92 -11.96 -5.10
CA ARG A 100 12.26 -13.00 -4.28
C ARG A 100 10.74 -12.99 -4.52
N SER A 101 10.13 -11.81 -4.57
CA SER A 101 8.71 -11.64 -4.88
C SER A 101 8.35 -12.20 -6.25
N LEU A 102 9.12 -11.84 -7.28
CA LEU A 102 8.86 -12.30 -8.64
C LEU A 102 9.05 -13.81 -8.76
N ARG A 103 10.08 -14.41 -8.15
CA ARG A 103 10.22 -15.88 -8.11
C ARG A 103 9.05 -16.58 -7.43
N THR A 104 8.57 -16.02 -6.33
CA THR A 104 7.42 -16.59 -5.62
C THR A 104 6.14 -16.46 -6.46
N ALA A 105 5.99 -15.36 -7.21
CA ALA A 105 4.89 -15.18 -8.15
C ALA A 105 4.97 -16.19 -9.31
N THR A 106 6.16 -16.39 -9.89
CA THR A 106 6.40 -17.39 -10.95
C THR A 106 5.96 -18.79 -10.51
N ARG A 107 6.38 -19.24 -9.30
CA ARG A 107 5.95 -20.52 -8.73
C ARG A 107 4.42 -20.68 -8.70
N LEU A 108 3.69 -19.64 -8.26
CA LEU A 108 2.23 -19.66 -8.24
C LEU A 108 1.63 -19.73 -9.64
N PHE A 109 2.19 -18.98 -10.58
CA PHE A 109 1.71 -18.95 -11.97
C PHE A 109 2.01 -20.24 -12.73
N GLU A 110 3.05 -20.98 -12.34
CA GLU A 110 3.33 -22.34 -12.78
C GLU A 110 2.42 -23.40 -12.14
N GLY A 111 1.50 -22.99 -11.26
CA GLY A 111 0.49 -23.83 -10.64
C GLY A 111 0.91 -24.46 -9.31
N GLU A 112 2.02 -24.02 -8.71
CA GLU A 112 2.42 -24.51 -7.39
C GLU A 112 1.45 -24.02 -6.30
N GLU A 113 0.97 -24.93 -5.44
CA GLU A 113 0.16 -24.58 -4.28
C GLU A 113 1.06 -24.11 -3.11
N LEU A 114 1.26 -22.80 -2.99
CA LEU A 114 2.02 -22.23 -1.87
C LEU A 114 1.18 -22.11 -0.59
N SER A 115 1.81 -22.35 0.55
CA SER A 115 1.23 -22.04 1.86
C SER A 115 1.03 -20.53 2.05
N PHE A 116 0.12 -20.13 2.93
CA PHE A 116 -0.08 -18.70 3.24
C PHE A 116 1.20 -18.05 3.81
N ARG A 117 2.02 -18.82 4.55
CA ARG A 117 3.35 -18.39 5.01
C ARG A 117 4.27 -18.04 3.85
N GLU A 118 4.44 -18.96 2.89
CA GLU A 118 5.30 -18.73 1.73
C GLU A 118 4.83 -17.53 0.92
N LYS A 119 3.52 -17.32 0.81
CA LYS A 119 2.96 -16.15 0.13
C LYS A 119 3.27 -14.85 0.87
N LEU A 120 3.10 -14.78 2.19
CA LEU A 120 3.41 -13.57 2.97
C LEU A 120 4.90 -13.23 2.93
N GLU A 121 5.77 -14.21 3.17
CA GLU A 121 7.22 -14.01 3.25
C GLU A 121 7.85 -13.84 1.86
N GLY A 122 7.35 -14.59 0.87
CA GLY A 122 7.89 -14.64 -0.48
C GLY A 122 7.38 -13.54 -1.40
N LEU A 123 6.06 -13.25 -1.39
CA LEU A 123 5.46 -12.21 -2.25
C LEU A 123 5.47 -10.83 -1.57
N VAL A 124 4.85 -10.72 -0.40
CA VAL A 124 4.60 -9.43 0.26
C VAL A 124 5.85 -8.95 1.02
N GLY A 125 6.74 -9.88 1.39
CA GLY A 125 7.98 -9.59 2.11
C GLY A 125 7.76 -9.26 3.59
N VAL A 126 6.73 -9.86 4.20
CA VAL A 126 6.32 -9.59 5.59
C VAL A 126 6.28 -10.86 6.42
N PRO A 127 6.43 -10.77 7.76
CA PRO A 127 6.36 -11.93 8.64
C PRO A 127 5.02 -12.67 8.54
N ALA A 128 5.08 -13.99 8.45
CA ALA A 128 3.90 -14.86 8.50
C ALA A 128 3.49 -15.21 9.93
N GLN A 129 2.90 -14.23 10.60
CA GLN A 129 2.41 -14.31 11.98
C GLN A 129 1.31 -13.26 12.23
N PRO A 130 0.45 -13.44 13.25
CA PRO A 130 -0.51 -12.41 13.61
C PRO A 130 0.22 -11.20 14.21
N VAL A 131 -0.44 -10.04 14.17
CA VAL A 131 0.00 -8.87 14.94
C VAL A 131 -0.11 -9.17 16.43
N SER A 132 0.86 -8.68 17.21
CA SER A 132 0.91 -8.88 18.67
C SER A 132 -0.41 -8.48 19.34
N ALA A 133 -0.91 -9.37 20.21
CA ALA A 133 -2.10 -9.10 21.01
C ALA A 133 -1.89 -7.89 21.94
N ASP A 134 -0.68 -7.71 22.47
CA ASP A 134 -0.34 -6.56 23.32
C ASP A 134 -0.37 -5.26 22.51
N ALA A 135 0.17 -5.26 21.28
CA ALA A 135 0.11 -4.08 20.42
C ALA A 135 -1.34 -3.68 20.08
N LEU A 136 -2.20 -4.67 19.84
CA LEU A 136 -3.62 -4.43 19.58
C LEU A 136 -4.34 -3.90 20.84
N HIS A 137 -4.01 -4.45 22.01
CA HIS A 137 -4.52 -3.98 23.30
C HIS A 137 -4.10 -2.53 23.59
N ASP A 138 -2.84 -2.18 23.34
CA ASP A 138 -2.32 -0.82 23.51
C ASP A 138 -3.01 0.17 22.58
N MET A 139 -3.26 -0.21 21.32
CA MET A 139 -4.03 0.61 20.39
C MET A 139 -5.49 0.77 20.84
N HIS A 140 -6.14 -0.28 21.36
CA HIS A 140 -7.49 -0.16 21.93
C HIS A 140 -7.54 0.78 23.14
N ALA A 141 -6.52 0.73 24.01
CA ALA A 141 -6.42 1.64 25.14
C ALA A 141 -6.24 3.10 24.69
N GLN A 142 -5.38 3.34 23.69
CA GLN A 142 -5.22 4.67 23.08
C GLN A 142 -6.51 5.16 22.43
N LEU A 143 -7.25 4.28 21.74
CA LEU A 143 -8.52 4.62 21.10
C LEU A 143 -9.57 5.04 22.13
N ALA A 144 -9.64 4.34 23.26
CA ALA A 144 -10.55 4.72 24.34
C ALA A 144 -10.28 6.14 24.87
N VAL A 145 -9.00 6.53 25.00
CA VAL A 145 -8.61 7.89 25.42
C VAL A 145 -9.02 8.93 24.39
N LEU A 146 -8.79 8.68 23.10
CA LEU A 146 -9.20 9.60 22.02
C LEU A 146 -10.72 9.74 21.93
N LEU A 147 -11.46 8.64 22.06
CA LEU A 147 -12.93 8.67 22.07
C LEU A 147 -13.48 9.46 23.26
N GLU A 148 -12.87 9.35 24.45
CA GLU A 148 -13.24 10.17 25.61
C GLU A 148 -13.04 11.67 25.34
N ARG A 149 -11.93 12.05 24.68
CA ARG A 149 -11.65 13.44 24.26
C ARG A 149 -12.64 13.92 23.21
N ALA A 150 -13.04 13.04 22.29
CA ALA A 150 -14.11 13.28 21.32
C ALA A 150 -15.53 13.27 21.94
N GLY A 151 -15.66 13.06 23.26
CA GLY A 151 -16.92 13.16 24.00
C GLY A 151 -17.66 11.83 24.24
N LEU A 152 -17.08 10.69 23.84
CA LEU A 152 -17.69 9.37 23.97
C LEU A 152 -17.17 8.66 25.23
N ARG A 153 -17.87 8.83 26.37
CA ARG A 153 -17.36 8.42 27.70
C ARG A 153 -18.00 7.17 28.32
N HIS A 154 -19.04 6.60 27.70
CA HIS A 154 -19.88 5.59 28.34
C HIS A 154 -19.98 4.28 27.56
N GLY A 155 -19.96 3.15 28.28
CA GLY A 155 -20.16 1.81 27.71
C GLY A 155 -18.88 1.18 27.13
N PRO A 156 -18.97 -0.07 26.65
CA PRO A 156 -17.87 -0.79 25.99
C PRO A 156 -17.25 -0.01 24.83
N LEU A 157 -15.95 -0.23 24.56
CA LEU A 157 -15.22 0.44 23.48
C LEU A 157 -15.89 0.26 22.10
N ALA A 158 -16.40 -0.94 21.80
CA ALA A 158 -17.12 -1.21 20.56
C ALA A 158 -18.37 -0.31 20.40
N ASP A 159 -19.15 -0.14 21.47
CA ASP A 159 -20.34 0.72 21.46
C ASP A 159 -19.96 2.20 21.31
N GLN A 160 -18.81 2.61 21.88
CA GLN A 160 -18.29 3.97 21.69
C GLN A 160 -17.88 4.23 20.24
N VAL A 161 -17.21 3.28 19.58
CA VAL A 161 -16.84 3.39 18.15
C VAL A 161 -18.10 3.46 17.28
N VAL A 162 -19.09 2.59 17.52
CA VAL A 162 -20.35 2.60 16.75
C VAL A 162 -21.06 3.93 16.89
N ARG A 163 -21.18 4.48 18.11
CA ARG A 163 -21.79 5.80 18.31
C ARG A 163 -20.97 6.91 17.65
N TRP A 164 -19.64 6.87 17.76
CA TRP A 164 -18.77 7.83 17.08
C TRP A 164 -19.00 7.82 15.56
N GLU A 165 -19.02 6.65 14.92
CA GLU A 165 -19.28 6.54 13.49
C GLU A 165 -20.69 7.00 13.11
N GLN A 166 -21.72 6.70 13.92
CA GLN A 166 -23.10 7.11 13.65
C GLN A 166 -23.32 8.61 13.83
N GLU A 167 -22.79 9.20 14.90
CA GLU A 167 -22.94 10.64 15.21
C GLU A 167 -22.17 11.53 14.23
N ARG A 168 -21.08 11.02 13.61
CA ARG A 168 -20.28 11.75 12.60
C ARG A 168 -20.52 11.29 11.17
N ALA A 169 -21.48 10.39 10.92
CA ALA A 169 -21.76 9.90 9.59
C ALA A 169 -22.19 11.04 8.65
N LEU A 170 -21.61 11.07 7.46
CA LEU A 170 -22.04 11.96 6.40
C LEU A 170 -23.39 11.49 5.84
N ASP A 171 -24.33 12.41 5.70
CA ASP A 171 -25.53 12.18 4.90
C ASP A 171 -25.14 11.91 3.44
N ALA A 172 -25.92 11.10 2.74
CA ALA A 172 -25.65 10.75 1.34
C ALA A 172 -25.49 12.00 0.43
N GLY A 173 -26.26 13.06 0.67
CA GLY A 173 -26.16 14.32 -0.07
C GLY A 173 -24.93 15.17 0.26
N GLN A 174 -24.21 14.86 1.35
CA GLN A 174 -22.98 15.54 1.75
C GLN A 174 -21.72 14.81 1.30
N LEU A 175 -21.83 13.56 0.84
CA LEU A 175 -20.67 12.74 0.49
C LEU A 175 -19.82 13.35 -0.64
N GLU A 176 -20.45 13.66 -1.79
CA GLU A 176 -19.75 14.23 -2.94
C GLU A 176 -19.25 15.67 -2.70
N PRO A 177 -20.03 16.60 -2.11
CA PRO A 177 -19.51 17.93 -1.74
C PRO A 177 -18.32 17.86 -0.78
N THR A 178 -18.37 16.96 0.21
CA THR A 178 -17.27 16.77 1.16
C THR A 178 -16.05 16.19 0.47
N PHE A 179 -16.22 15.19 -0.40
CA PHE A 179 -15.14 14.62 -1.22
C PHE A 179 -14.42 15.70 -2.03
N LEU A 180 -15.16 16.55 -2.76
CA LEU A 180 -14.57 17.61 -3.58
C LEU A 180 -13.80 18.65 -2.76
N ALA A 181 -14.36 19.06 -1.61
CA ALA A 181 -13.69 19.99 -0.71
C ALA A 181 -12.40 19.39 -0.13
N LEU A 182 -12.45 18.12 0.31
CA LEU A 182 -11.28 17.41 0.82
C LEU A 182 -10.22 17.22 -0.25
N MET A 183 -10.60 16.81 -1.47
CA MET A 183 -9.68 16.63 -2.59
C MET A 183 -8.97 17.93 -2.96
N THR A 184 -9.70 19.05 -2.98
CA THR A 184 -9.12 20.37 -3.27
C THR A 184 -8.05 20.75 -2.25
N GLU A 185 -8.32 20.56 -0.95
CA GLU A 185 -7.35 20.85 0.10
C GLU A 185 -6.17 19.85 0.11
N ALA A 186 -6.45 18.58 -0.14
CA ALA A 186 -5.44 17.54 -0.27
C ALA A 186 -4.47 17.83 -1.43
N GLN A 187 -5.00 18.26 -2.57
CA GLN A 187 -4.21 18.68 -3.72
C GLN A 187 -3.32 19.88 -3.37
N ARG A 188 -3.90 20.93 -2.78
CA ARG A 188 -3.15 22.13 -2.36
C ARG A 188 -1.98 21.79 -1.42
N ARG A 189 -2.20 20.88 -0.47
CA ARG A 189 -1.16 20.43 0.47
C ARG A 189 -0.12 19.54 -0.22
N THR A 190 -0.55 18.67 -1.12
CA THR A 190 0.33 17.81 -1.93
C THR A 190 1.26 18.65 -2.79
N ASP A 191 0.72 19.65 -3.50
CA ASP A 191 1.50 20.58 -4.33
C ASP A 191 2.55 21.35 -3.52
N ALA A 192 2.24 21.68 -2.27
CA ALA A 192 3.13 22.43 -1.39
C ALA A 192 4.20 21.57 -0.71
N ARG A 193 3.92 20.29 -0.42
CA ARG A 193 4.77 19.44 0.43
C ARG A 193 5.41 18.24 -0.27
N ILE A 194 4.85 17.81 -1.41
CA ILE A 194 5.17 16.54 -2.06
C ILE A 194 5.56 16.75 -3.52
N TYR A 195 4.60 17.15 -4.37
CA TYR A 195 4.76 17.15 -5.82
C TYR A 195 3.69 18.04 -6.49
N PRO A 196 4.04 18.87 -7.49
CA PRO A 196 3.07 19.68 -8.22
C PRO A 196 2.17 18.79 -9.11
N THR A 197 0.96 18.51 -8.66
CA THR A 197 0.02 17.57 -9.28
C THR A 197 -0.64 18.07 -10.56
N GLY A 198 -0.48 19.36 -10.89
CA GLY A 198 -1.07 20.00 -12.07
C GLY A 198 -2.59 19.99 -12.03
N ASP A 199 -3.23 19.85 -13.20
CA ASP A 199 -4.70 19.89 -13.33
C ASP A 199 -5.37 18.52 -13.09
N TYR A 200 -4.62 17.52 -12.60
CA TYR A 200 -5.18 16.19 -12.34
C TYR A 200 -6.27 16.28 -11.25
N THR A 201 -7.35 15.51 -11.44
CA THR A 201 -8.45 15.46 -10.49
C THR A 201 -9.21 14.15 -10.62
N MET A 202 -10.00 13.80 -9.61
CA MET A 202 -10.88 12.64 -9.63
C MET A 202 -12.32 13.01 -9.32
N ARG A 203 -13.25 12.21 -9.83
CA ARG A 203 -14.65 12.22 -9.43
C ARG A 203 -14.95 11.02 -8.53
N LEU A 204 -15.92 11.19 -7.63
CA LEU A 204 -16.40 10.08 -6.83
C LEU A 204 -17.26 9.14 -7.69
N ASN A 205 -16.98 7.85 -7.66
CA ASN A 205 -17.79 6.82 -8.30
C ASN A 205 -18.36 5.87 -7.25
N ALA A 206 -19.65 6.01 -6.96
CA ALA A 206 -20.30 5.23 -5.90
C ALA A 206 -20.67 3.82 -6.38
N LEU A 207 -20.21 2.80 -5.67
CA LEU A 207 -20.42 1.39 -5.95
C LEU A 207 -21.11 0.67 -4.78
N ARG A 208 -21.79 -0.44 -5.08
CA ARG A 208 -22.41 -1.35 -4.08
C ARG A 208 -21.99 -2.78 -4.35
N GLY A 209 -22.01 -3.63 -3.33
CA GLY A 209 -21.70 -5.05 -3.40
C GLY A 209 -20.23 -5.37 -3.68
N VAL A 210 -19.33 -4.38 -3.53
CA VAL A 210 -17.90 -4.55 -3.79
C VAL A 210 -17.15 -4.98 -2.53
N PRO A 211 -16.07 -5.78 -2.64
CA PRO A 211 -15.36 -6.33 -1.48
C PRO A 211 -14.33 -5.37 -0.85
N PHE A 212 -14.13 -4.19 -1.44
CA PHE A 212 -13.18 -3.17 -0.98
C PHE A 212 -13.91 -1.93 -0.42
N THR A 213 -13.16 -1.06 0.26
CA THR A 213 -13.69 0.21 0.80
C THR A 213 -13.68 1.29 -0.28
N ALA A 214 -12.51 1.53 -0.87
CA ALA A 214 -12.33 2.41 -2.00
C ALA A 214 -11.27 1.80 -2.94
N ARG A 215 -11.17 2.36 -4.16
CA ARG A 215 -10.14 2.01 -5.13
C ARG A 215 -9.86 3.19 -6.07
N CYS A 216 -8.59 3.44 -6.33
CA CYS A 216 -8.11 4.35 -7.36
C CYS A 216 -8.35 3.77 -8.77
N ASN A 217 -9.22 4.43 -9.54
CA ASN A 217 -9.38 4.18 -10.98
C ASN A 217 -8.76 5.34 -11.75
N PHE A 218 -7.43 5.35 -11.78
CA PHE A 218 -6.61 6.44 -12.29
C PHE A 218 -6.97 6.84 -13.73
N THR A 219 -7.11 5.85 -14.62
CA THR A 219 -7.40 6.05 -16.05
C THR A 219 -8.77 6.68 -16.28
N ALA A 220 -9.77 6.34 -15.46
CA ALA A 220 -11.10 6.94 -15.56
C ALA A 220 -11.20 8.30 -14.82
N GLY A 221 -10.16 8.68 -14.05
CA GLY A 221 -10.21 9.83 -13.16
C GLY A 221 -11.29 9.67 -12.09
N GLN A 222 -11.37 8.49 -11.47
CA GLN A 222 -12.40 8.14 -10.51
C GLN A 222 -11.82 7.52 -9.22
N MET A 223 -12.40 7.89 -8.08
CA MET A 223 -12.27 7.14 -6.84
C MET A 223 -13.53 6.28 -6.68
N ASP A 224 -13.40 4.98 -6.88
CA ASP A 224 -14.47 4.02 -6.64
C ASP A 224 -14.69 3.92 -5.13
N LEU A 225 -15.92 4.11 -4.64
CA LEU A 225 -16.25 4.10 -3.22
C LEU A 225 -17.41 3.16 -2.92
N ASN A 226 -17.22 2.26 -1.96
CA ASN A 226 -18.27 1.35 -1.50
C ASN A 226 -19.28 2.05 -0.59
N ILE A 227 -20.44 2.40 -1.12
CA ILE A 227 -21.52 3.10 -0.39
C ILE A 227 -22.47 2.15 0.35
N ASP A 228 -22.08 0.88 0.53
CA ASP A 228 -22.67 0.02 1.56
C ASP A 228 -22.06 0.26 2.94
N LEU A 229 -20.98 1.05 3.01
CA LEU A 229 -20.36 1.55 4.23
C LEU A 229 -20.83 2.98 4.53
N ASN A 230 -20.85 3.33 5.81
CA ASN A 230 -21.03 4.71 6.27
C ASN A 230 -19.66 5.36 6.52
N PHE A 231 -19.53 6.63 6.17
CA PHE A 231 -18.28 7.37 6.28
C PHE A 231 -18.46 8.63 7.12
N THR A 232 -17.53 8.88 8.04
CA THR A 232 -17.36 10.20 8.66
C THR A 232 -16.53 11.10 7.74
N ARG A 233 -16.50 12.41 8.01
CA ARG A 233 -15.58 13.32 7.29
C ARG A 233 -14.12 12.85 7.41
N ALA A 234 -13.68 12.45 8.60
CA ALA A 234 -12.32 11.95 8.84
C ALA A 234 -12.03 10.68 8.03
N ALA A 235 -13.01 9.77 7.91
CA ALA A 235 -12.89 8.60 7.05
C ALA A 235 -12.76 8.95 5.57
N LEU A 236 -13.57 9.89 5.09
CA LEU A 236 -13.48 10.34 3.71
C LEU A 236 -12.17 11.10 3.43
N LYS A 237 -11.68 11.88 4.41
CA LYS A 237 -10.36 12.55 4.34
C LYS A 237 -9.24 11.53 4.13
N HIS A 238 -9.23 10.47 4.93
CA HIS A 238 -8.27 9.38 4.76
C HIS A 238 -8.35 8.77 3.37
N LEU A 239 -9.54 8.43 2.87
CA LEU A 239 -9.71 7.81 1.56
C LEU A 239 -9.28 8.73 0.41
N VAL A 240 -9.60 10.03 0.48
CA VAL A 240 -9.09 11.03 -0.47
C VAL A 240 -7.57 11.06 -0.45
N CYS A 241 -6.96 11.00 0.74
CA CYS A 241 -5.51 10.99 0.87
C CYS A 241 -4.87 9.72 0.33
N HIS A 242 -5.51 8.58 0.57
CA HIS A 242 -5.03 7.26 0.19
C HIS A 242 -5.12 7.02 -1.33
N GLU A 243 -6.27 7.31 -1.93
CA GLU A 243 -6.54 6.99 -3.34
C GLU A 243 -6.07 8.10 -4.29
N VAL A 244 -6.12 9.36 -3.84
CA VAL A 244 -5.89 10.54 -4.68
C VAL A 244 -4.61 11.27 -4.29
N PHE A 245 -4.65 12.13 -3.28
CA PHE A 245 -3.58 13.08 -2.95
C PHE A 245 -3.25 13.03 -1.45
N PRO A 246 -2.06 12.58 -1.01
CA PRO A 246 -0.85 12.36 -1.79
C PRO A 246 -0.63 10.88 -2.17
N GLY A 247 -1.64 10.02 -2.06
CA GLY A 247 -1.51 8.58 -2.20
C GLY A 247 -1.38 8.10 -3.65
N HIS A 248 -2.17 7.10 -4.04
CA HIS A 248 -1.95 6.35 -5.27
C HIS A 248 -1.89 7.21 -6.54
N SER A 249 -2.76 8.21 -6.67
CA SER A 249 -2.74 9.07 -7.86
C SER A 249 -1.50 9.94 -7.92
N THR A 250 -1.06 10.54 -6.81
CA THR A 250 0.22 11.27 -6.75
C THR A 250 1.40 10.35 -7.04
N GLN A 251 1.40 9.12 -6.52
CA GLN A 251 2.47 8.15 -6.82
C GLN A 251 2.55 7.91 -8.33
N LEU A 252 1.43 7.68 -9.02
CA LEU A 252 1.41 7.49 -10.47
C LEU A 252 1.86 8.73 -11.24
N LEU A 253 1.45 9.94 -10.83
CA LEU A 253 1.88 11.20 -11.44
C LEU A 253 3.39 11.43 -11.26
N TYR A 254 3.88 11.33 -10.02
CA TYR A 254 5.28 11.54 -9.66
C TYR A 254 6.18 10.56 -10.41
N THR A 255 5.89 9.26 -10.31
CA THR A 255 6.74 8.21 -10.88
C THR A 255 6.77 8.28 -12.41
N ARG A 256 5.64 8.61 -13.05
CA ARG A 256 5.57 8.80 -14.50
C ARG A 256 6.40 9.98 -14.97
N ASP A 257 6.31 11.11 -14.27
CA ASP A 257 7.09 12.32 -14.58
C ASP A 257 8.59 12.05 -14.41
N LYS A 258 9.00 11.53 -13.25
CA LYS A 258 10.41 11.31 -12.93
C LYS A 258 11.08 10.19 -13.72
N ALA A 259 10.34 9.15 -14.11
CA ALA A 259 10.85 8.17 -15.05
C ALA A 259 11.02 8.75 -16.46
N ALA A 260 10.10 9.62 -16.90
CA ALA A 260 10.17 10.24 -18.23
C ALA A 260 11.30 11.27 -18.35
N SER A 261 11.59 12.01 -17.28
CA SER A 261 12.73 12.94 -17.22
C SER A 261 14.08 12.23 -17.06
N GLY A 262 14.08 10.94 -16.68
CA GLY A 262 15.28 10.17 -16.38
C GLY A 262 15.87 10.43 -15.00
N GLU A 263 15.15 11.17 -14.14
CA GLU A 263 15.54 11.43 -12.75
C GLU A 263 15.41 10.19 -11.86
N CYS A 264 14.48 9.28 -12.20
CA CYS A 264 14.27 8.01 -11.53
C CYS A 264 14.50 6.82 -12.47
N SER A 265 14.92 5.69 -11.90
CA SER A 265 14.99 4.42 -12.64
C SER A 265 13.59 3.96 -13.05
N ALA A 266 13.48 3.26 -14.18
CA ALA A 266 12.16 2.94 -14.75
C ALA A 266 11.27 2.02 -13.88
N ASP A 267 11.84 1.29 -12.92
CA ASP A 267 11.07 0.44 -12.01
C ASP A 267 10.12 1.20 -11.10
N VAL A 268 10.29 2.52 -10.94
CA VAL A 268 9.30 3.37 -10.25
C VAL A 268 7.92 3.34 -10.91
N LEU A 269 7.83 2.93 -12.18
CA LEU A 269 6.58 2.77 -12.91
C LEU A 269 5.79 1.51 -12.51
N LEU A 270 6.36 0.62 -11.69
CA LEU A 270 5.71 -0.61 -11.26
C LEU A 270 4.73 -0.34 -10.12
N CYS A 271 3.44 -0.34 -10.45
CA CYS A 271 2.38 -0.53 -9.48
C CYS A 271 2.02 -2.01 -9.46
N THR A 272 2.48 -2.76 -8.46
CA THR A 272 2.28 -4.22 -8.39
C THR A 272 1.38 -4.61 -7.23
N THR A 273 0.44 -5.51 -7.47
CA THR A 273 -0.36 -6.13 -6.41
C THR A 273 0.30 -7.44 -5.97
N ASN A 274 0.36 -7.70 -4.67
CA ASN A 274 1.08 -8.84 -4.08
C ASN A 274 2.57 -8.92 -4.43
N ALA A 275 3.25 -7.79 -4.39
CA ALA A 275 4.70 -7.78 -4.30
C ALA A 275 5.15 -6.85 -3.16
N VAL A 276 6.42 -6.95 -2.80
CA VAL A 276 7.04 -6.12 -1.76
C VAL A 276 6.83 -4.61 -1.97
N THR A 277 6.75 -4.19 -3.23
CA THR A 277 6.50 -2.79 -3.62
C THR A 277 5.07 -2.35 -3.34
N GLY A 278 4.09 -3.19 -3.67
CA GLY A 278 2.68 -2.92 -3.34
C GLY A 278 2.47 -2.74 -1.84
N CYS A 279 3.24 -3.45 -1.00
CA CYS A 279 3.21 -3.27 0.45
C CYS A 279 3.55 -1.82 0.85
N VAL A 280 4.65 -1.26 0.32
CA VAL A 280 5.04 0.12 0.64
C VAL A 280 4.09 1.15 0.00
N GLN A 281 3.59 0.89 -1.20
CA GLN A 281 2.64 1.77 -1.89
C GLN A 281 1.32 1.94 -1.12
N GLU A 282 0.79 0.87 -0.52
CA GLU A 282 -0.33 0.92 0.42
C GLU A 282 0.02 1.73 1.68
N GLY A 283 1.25 1.57 2.19
CA GLY A 283 1.75 2.36 3.30
C GLY A 283 1.80 3.86 3.02
N ILE A 284 2.17 4.27 1.81
CA ILE A 284 2.13 5.67 1.37
C ILE A 284 0.69 6.19 1.40
N GLY A 285 -0.27 5.40 0.90
CA GLY A 285 -1.68 5.73 0.94
C GLY A 285 -2.21 5.90 2.37
N ASP A 286 -1.96 4.92 3.24
CA ASP A 286 -2.41 4.94 4.65
C ASP A 286 -1.75 6.05 5.48
N GLN A 287 -0.54 6.48 5.13
CA GLN A 287 0.13 7.63 5.73
C GLN A 287 -0.25 8.98 5.07
N GLY A 288 -1.16 9.00 4.10
CA GLY A 288 -1.43 10.19 3.29
C GLY A 288 -1.85 11.43 4.10
N VAL A 289 -2.71 11.27 5.12
CA VAL A 289 -3.13 12.40 5.99
C VAL A 289 -1.93 12.97 6.77
N ASP A 290 -1.08 12.10 7.29
CA ASP A 290 0.11 12.48 8.03
C ASP A 290 1.20 13.10 7.13
N LEU A 291 1.34 12.61 5.90
CA LEU A 291 2.25 13.18 4.90
C LEU A 291 1.87 14.63 4.54
N LEU A 292 0.58 14.94 4.60
CA LEU A 292 0.05 16.29 4.39
C LEU A 292 0.00 17.14 5.67
N ASP A 293 0.41 16.59 6.81
CA ASP A 293 0.33 17.24 8.12
C ASP A 293 -1.10 17.75 8.39
N TRP A 294 -2.07 16.86 8.17
CA TRP A 294 -3.49 17.22 8.04
C TRP A 294 -4.42 16.51 9.03
N THR A 295 -3.88 16.16 10.19
CA THR A 295 -4.66 15.80 11.39
C THR A 295 -4.98 17.10 12.14
N GLU A 296 -6.25 17.51 12.12
CA GLU A 296 -6.67 18.84 12.60
C GLU A 296 -7.41 18.77 13.95
N ASP A 297 -8.05 17.64 14.24
CA ASP A 297 -8.93 17.46 15.40
C ASP A 297 -8.91 16.03 15.94
N GLU A 298 -9.67 15.81 17.02
CA GLU A 298 -9.79 14.50 17.67
C GLU A 298 -10.49 13.46 16.78
N ASP A 299 -11.39 13.87 15.87
CA ASP A 299 -12.06 12.92 14.97
C ASP A 299 -11.09 12.37 13.91
N ASP A 300 -10.19 13.21 13.40
CA ASP A 300 -9.07 12.76 12.55
C ASP A 300 -8.16 11.79 13.32
N ALA A 301 -7.77 12.14 14.55
CA ALA A 301 -6.91 11.29 15.39
C ALA A 301 -7.57 9.94 15.72
N VAL A 302 -8.87 9.93 16.05
CA VAL A 302 -9.67 8.70 16.25
C VAL A 302 -9.65 7.87 14.98
N HIS A 303 -9.89 8.48 13.80
CA HIS A 303 -9.93 7.74 12.55
C HIS A 303 -8.58 7.11 12.19
N VAL A 304 -7.48 7.86 12.31
CA VAL A 304 -6.11 7.35 12.04
C VAL A 304 -5.81 6.12 12.90
N LEU A 305 -6.10 6.18 14.20
CA LEU A 305 -5.86 5.05 15.10
C LEU A 305 -6.81 3.88 14.82
N LEU A 306 -8.09 4.14 14.57
CA LEU A 306 -9.05 3.12 14.18
C LEU A 306 -8.65 2.45 12.85
N ARG A 307 -7.95 3.20 11.97
CA ARG A 307 -7.40 2.64 10.75
C ARG A 307 -6.25 1.65 11.06
N ARG A 308 -5.34 2.02 11.93
CA ARG A 308 -4.28 1.09 12.37
C ARG A 308 -4.85 -0.17 13.04
N ILE A 309 -5.88 -0.02 13.87
CA ILE A 309 -6.55 -1.16 14.55
C ILE A 309 -7.18 -2.14 13.56
N ARG A 310 -7.98 -1.68 12.57
CA ARG A 310 -8.62 -2.65 11.66
C ARG A 310 -7.64 -3.25 10.64
N SER A 311 -6.54 -2.58 10.25
CA SER A 311 -5.53 -3.23 9.39
C SER A 311 -4.75 -4.28 10.18
N ALA A 312 -4.34 -3.98 11.42
CA ALA A 312 -3.74 -4.98 12.32
C ALA A 312 -4.64 -6.20 12.53
N SER A 313 -5.93 -5.95 12.82
CA SER A 313 -6.92 -7.01 13.01
C SER A 313 -7.13 -7.82 11.73
N ALA A 314 -7.21 -7.18 10.56
CA ALA A 314 -7.37 -7.85 9.28
C ALA A 314 -6.18 -8.75 8.93
N THR A 315 -4.95 -8.28 9.20
CA THR A 315 -3.72 -9.07 9.02
C THR A 315 -3.73 -10.31 9.90
N SER A 316 -4.04 -10.17 11.19
CA SER A 316 -4.15 -11.31 12.11
C SER A 316 -5.27 -12.27 11.71
N ALA A 317 -6.43 -11.74 11.32
CA ALA A 317 -7.58 -12.53 10.87
C ALA A 317 -7.24 -13.37 9.64
N ALA A 318 -6.54 -12.80 8.66
CA ALA A 318 -6.09 -13.53 7.49
C ALA A 318 -5.10 -14.64 7.83
N TRP A 319 -4.16 -14.40 8.75
CA TRP A 319 -3.28 -15.45 9.27
C TRP A 319 -4.07 -16.57 9.96
N TYR A 320 -5.01 -16.23 10.84
CA TYR A 320 -5.85 -17.24 11.51
C TYR A 320 -6.68 -18.07 10.53
N GLN A 321 -7.23 -17.43 9.50
CA GLN A 321 -8.04 -18.09 8.48
C GLN A 321 -7.18 -18.99 7.58
N MET A 322 -6.16 -18.41 6.95
CA MET A 322 -5.42 -19.07 5.86
C MET A 322 -4.14 -19.77 6.31
N GLY A 323 -3.54 -19.32 7.42
CA GLY A 323 -2.35 -19.93 8.03
C GLY A 323 -2.70 -21.00 9.06
N GLU A 324 -3.69 -20.76 9.92
CA GLU A 324 -4.08 -21.67 11.01
C GLU A 324 -5.38 -22.45 10.77
N GLY A 325 -6.10 -22.17 9.69
CA GLY A 325 -7.33 -22.89 9.33
C GLY A 325 -8.51 -22.66 10.27
N TRP A 326 -8.61 -21.48 10.89
CA TRP A 326 -9.81 -21.12 11.67
C TRP A 326 -11.04 -21.08 10.75
N SER A 327 -12.20 -21.49 11.29
CA SER A 327 -13.47 -21.36 10.56
C SER A 327 -13.85 -19.89 10.34
N GLU A 328 -14.58 -19.61 9.27
CA GLU A 328 -15.06 -18.25 8.96
C GLU A 328 -15.85 -17.63 10.12
N ASP A 329 -16.72 -18.39 10.81
CA ASP A 329 -17.46 -17.92 11.99
C ASP A 329 -16.54 -17.44 13.12
N ARG A 330 -15.42 -18.16 13.33
CA ARG A 330 -14.44 -17.81 14.36
C ARG A 330 -13.66 -16.56 13.97
N VAL A 331 -13.29 -16.42 12.70
CA VAL A 331 -12.60 -15.25 12.14
C VAL A 331 -13.52 -14.01 12.18
N HIS A 332 -14.79 -14.19 11.85
CA HIS A 332 -15.82 -13.16 11.96
C HIS A 332 -15.93 -12.64 13.40
N THR A 333 -16.08 -13.55 14.36
CA THR A 333 -16.14 -13.20 15.79
C THR A 333 -14.88 -12.45 16.25
N TYR A 334 -13.71 -12.85 15.76
CA TYR A 334 -12.46 -12.15 16.05
C TYR A 334 -12.48 -10.72 15.50
N LEU A 335 -12.80 -10.55 14.21
CA LEU A 335 -12.85 -9.23 13.56
C LEU A 335 -13.89 -8.31 14.21
N GLU A 336 -15.08 -8.80 14.55
CA GLU A 336 -16.09 -8.00 15.27
C GLU A 336 -15.54 -7.43 16.58
N ARG A 337 -14.82 -8.25 17.35
CA ARG A 337 -14.30 -7.89 18.67
C ARG A 337 -13.09 -6.97 18.61
N THR A 338 -12.21 -7.15 17.63
CA THR A 338 -10.92 -6.47 17.64
C THR A 338 -10.84 -5.29 16.68
N SER A 339 -11.61 -5.33 15.58
CA SER A 339 -11.54 -4.31 14.54
C SER A 339 -12.57 -3.21 14.71
N PHE A 340 -13.72 -3.51 15.32
CA PHE A 340 -14.89 -2.62 15.33
C PHE A 340 -15.31 -2.23 13.90
N GLY A 341 -15.07 -3.10 12.92
CA GLY A 341 -15.42 -2.88 11.52
C GLY A 341 -16.92 -2.99 11.28
N GLN A 342 -17.43 -2.25 10.29
CA GLN A 342 -18.80 -2.41 9.81
C GLN A 342 -18.96 -3.79 9.16
N LYS A 343 -20.15 -4.37 9.23
CA LYS A 343 -20.44 -5.71 8.71
C LYS A 343 -19.97 -5.94 7.25
N PRO A 344 -20.28 -5.04 6.27
CA PRO A 344 -19.81 -5.24 4.90
C PRO A 344 -18.28 -5.27 4.77
N TRP A 345 -17.58 -4.51 5.63
CA TRP A 345 -16.12 -4.51 5.67
C TRP A 345 -15.57 -5.84 6.22
N ILE A 346 -16.15 -6.37 7.30
CA ILE A 346 -15.74 -7.66 7.89
C ILE A 346 -15.90 -8.79 6.87
N GLU A 347 -17.09 -8.89 6.25
CA GLU A 347 -17.39 -9.89 5.21
C GLU A 347 -16.45 -9.75 4.01
N GLY A 348 -16.13 -8.51 3.61
CA GLY A 348 -15.14 -8.21 2.58
C GLY A 348 -13.76 -8.77 2.91
N ARG A 349 -13.27 -8.60 4.14
CA ARG A 349 -11.93 -9.07 4.55
C ARG A 349 -11.81 -10.58 4.63
N ILE A 350 -12.84 -11.28 5.12
CA ILE A 350 -12.88 -12.75 5.17
C ILE A 350 -12.82 -13.34 3.75
N ARG A 351 -13.63 -12.78 2.84
CA ARG A 351 -13.62 -13.19 1.43
C ARG A 351 -12.29 -12.86 0.76
N PHE A 352 -11.75 -11.66 1.02
CA PHE A 352 -10.50 -11.22 0.41
C PHE A 352 -9.31 -12.10 0.80
N ALA A 353 -9.19 -12.47 2.08
CA ALA A 353 -8.12 -13.33 2.58
C ALA A 353 -8.07 -14.71 1.87
N SER A 354 -9.22 -15.19 1.37
CA SER A 354 -9.32 -16.50 0.71
C SER A 354 -8.84 -16.50 -0.74
N TYR A 355 -8.60 -15.35 -1.38
CA TYR A 355 -8.11 -15.33 -2.75
C TYR A 355 -6.67 -15.86 -2.83
N SER A 356 -6.43 -16.84 -3.70
CA SER A 356 -5.15 -17.55 -3.75
C SER A 356 -3.95 -16.62 -3.96
N PHE A 357 -4.05 -15.68 -4.92
CA PHE A 357 -3.00 -14.69 -5.15
C PHE A 357 -3.19 -13.45 -4.27
N ARG A 358 -4.40 -12.89 -4.18
CA ARG A 358 -4.68 -11.58 -3.52
C ARG A 358 -4.82 -11.59 -2.00
N GLY A 359 -5.15 -12.72 -1.40
CA GLY A 359 -5.35 -12.83 0.04
C GLY A 359 -4.17 -12.34 0.88
N PRO A 360 -2.91 -12.73 0.58
CA PRO A 360 -1.72 -12.25 1.26
C PRO A 360 -1.57 -10.72 1.28
N PHE A 361 -2.07 -10.01 0.25
CA PHE A 361 -1.99 -8.55 0.17
C PHE A 361 -2.66 -7.83 1.34
N ILE A 362 -3.57 -8.48 2.06
CA ILE A 362 -4.23 -7.89 3.22
C ILE A 362 -3.21 -7.44 4.30
N ALA A 363 -2.05 -8.09 4.34
CA ALA A 363 -0.96 -7.75 5.25
C ALA A 363 -0.27 -6.43 4.88
N SER A 364 -0.34 -6.01 3.61
CA SER A 364 0.22 -4.76 3.10
C SER A 364 -0.32 -3.53 3.84
N TYR A 365 -1.62 -3.50 4.14
CA TYR A 365 -2.25 -2.38 4.86
C TYR A 365 -1.70 -2.18 6.28
N TRP A 366 -1.22 -3.24 6.95
CA TRP A 366 -0.61 -3.09 8.26
C TRP A 366 0.90 -2.86 8.14
N PHE A 367 1.62 -3.79 7.52
CA PHE A 367 3.07 -3.74 7.47
C PHE A 367 3.59 -2.61 6.59
N GLY A 368 2.89 -2.28 5.51
CA GLY A 368 3.19 -1.12 4.67
C GLY A 368 3.02 0.18 5.44
N ASN A 369 1.88 0.35 6.10
CA ASN A 369 1.61 1.50 6.95
C ASN A 369 2.69 1.66 8.02
N GLU A 370 3.02 0.59 8.76
CA GLU A 370 4.05 0.66 9.81
C GLU A 370 5.44 0.95 9.21
N ALA A 371 5.81 0.35 8.08
CA ALA A 371 7.11 0.59 7.44
C ALA A 371 7.29 2.05 7.01
N VAL A 372 6.26 2.69 6.45
CA VAL A 372 6.30 4.13 6.09
C VAL A 372 6.23 5.00 7.34
N ARG A 373 5.34 4.67 8.29
CA ARG A 373 5.14 5.42 9.54
C ARG A 373 6.40 5.49 10.38
N GLU A 374 7.07 4.37 10.61
CA GLU A 374 8.28 4.29 11.44
C GLU A 374 9.41 5.18 10.90
N VAL A 375 9.53 5.29 9.57
CA VAL A 375 10.49 6.20 8.95
C VAL A 375 10.01 7.64 9.03
N ARG A 376 8.73 7.91 8.70
CA ARG A 376 8.17 9.27 8.75
C ARG A 376 8.28 9.90 10.14
N GLU A 377 7.99 9.14 11.20
CA GLU A 377 7.99 9.63 12.58
C GLU A 377 9.37 10.07 13.09
N ARG A 378 10.45 9.63 12.42
CA ARG A 378 11.84 10.02 12.75
C ARG A 378 12.48 11.01 11.78
N VAL A 379 11.78 11.37 10.70
CA VAL A 379 12.23 12.38 9.72
C VAL A 379 12.08 13.78 10.30
N THR A 380 13.12 14.59 10.26
CA THR A 380 13.05 16.00 10.67
C THR A 380 12.51 16.89 9.54
N ALA A 381 12.18 18.15 9.87
CA ALA A 381 11.72 19.12 8.87
C ALA A 381 12.79 19.38 7.78
N GLU A 382 14.08 19.35 8.15
CA GLU A 382 15.20 19.53 7.23
C GLU A 382 15.37 18.33 6.29
N GLN A 383 15.09 17.12 6.78
CA GLN A 383 15.17 15.88 6.00
C GLN A 383 13.94 15.66 5.10
N TRP A 384 12.86 16.42 5.29
CA TRP A 384 11.59 16.21 4.60
C TRP A 384 11.71 16.17 3.06
N PRO A 385 12.38 17.13 2.39
CA PRO A 385 12.47 17.10 0.93
C PRO A 385 13.20 15.86 0.40
N GLU A 386 14.23 15.42 1.11
CA GLU A 386 14.98 14.22 0.79
C GLU A 386 14.16 12.96 1.05
N PHE A 387 13.43 12.91 2.17
CA PHE A 387 12.50 11.82 2.47
C PHE A 387 11.42 11.68 1.40
N ILE A 388 10.84 12.77 0.89
CA ILE A 388 9.86 12.70 -0.20
C ILE A 388 10.48 12.15 -1.49
N SER A 389 11.67 12.63 -1.85
CA SER A 389 12.39 12.15 -3.03
C SER A 389 12.76 10.67 -2.90
N PHE A 390 13.13 10.23 -1.70
CA PHE A 390 13.36 8.83 -1.37
C PHE A 390 12.07 8.01 -1.48
N LEU A 391 10.99 8.45 -0.83
CA LEU A 391 9.73 7.71 -0.70
C LEU A 391 9.01 7.51 -2.04
N TYR A 392 8.95 8.55 -2.88
CA TYR A 392 8.24 8.51 -4.16
C TYR A 392 9.16 8.25 -5.37
N GLY A 393 10.44 8.62 -5.28
CA GLY A 393 11.40 8.52 -6.39
C GLY A 393 12.20 7.24 -6.44
N GLN A 394 11.96 6.31 -5.52
CA GLN A 394 12.60 4.99 -5.53
C GLN A 394 11.56 3.92 -5.22
N MET A 395 11.76 2.73 -5.77
CA MET A 395 10.98 1.57 -5.36
C MET A 395 11.53 0.96 -4.07
N HIS A 396 10.59 0.55 -3.21
CA HIS A 396 10.91 0.04 -1.89
C HIS A 396 10.25 -1.31 -1.61
N SER A 397 10.88 -2.04 -0.70
CA SER A 397 10.29 -3.13 0.07
C SER A 397 10.14 -2.66 1.52
N PRO A 398 9.38 -3.37 2.38
CA PRO A 398 9.32 -3.06 3.81
C PRO A 398 10.70 -2.98 4.48
N ARG A 399 11.68 -3.76 3.99
CA ARG A 399 13.05 -3.75 4.51
C ARG A 399 13.87 -2.57 3.99
N SER A 400 13.74 -2.22 2.71
CA SER A 400 14.57 -1.17 2.11
C SER A 400 14.15 0.23 2.54
N ILE A 401 12.84 0.49 2.71
CA ILE A 401 12.37 1.81 3.15
C ILE A 401 12.91 2.18 4.55
N GLY A 402 13.05 1.20 5.44
CA GLY A 402 13.60 1.38 6.79
C GLY A 402 15.06 1.88 6.83
N GLN A 403 15.77 1.80 5.71
CA GLN A 403 17.17 2.23 5.56
C GLN A 403 17.33 3.71 5.17
N PHE A 404 16.25 4.50 5.16
CA PHE A 404 16.37 5.94 4.99
C PHE A 404 17.26 6.56 6.08
N GLY A 405 18.30 7.30 5.73
CA GLY A 405 19.19 7.91 6.72
C GLY A 405 20.03 6.92 7.56
N SER A 406 20.21 5.68 7.09
CA SER A 406 21.09 4.68 7.72
C SER A 406 22.43 4.50 7.04
#